data_AF-A0A1Y2BTY6-F1
#
_entry.id   AF-A0A1Y2BTY6-F1
#
_cell.length_a   1.000
_cell.length_b   1.000
_cell.length_c   1.000
_cell.angle_alpha   90.00
_cell.angle_beta   90.00
_cell.angle_gamma   90.00
#
_symmetry.space_group_name_H-M   'P 1'
#
loop_
_entity.id
_entity.type
_entity.pdbx_description
1 polymer ?
#
loop_
_entity_poly.entity_id
_entity_poly.type
_entity_poly.pdbx_seq_one_letter_code
_entity_poly.pdbx_strand_id
1 'polypeptide(L)'
;MKRPAIDTFAFVSALTSTSSVTRGQAVALANAVQTMLQNSRANLDSRILRKSDVENAAYFAQKMSHGLRNELDVLRRNESSLMRTDIDSISRSLDSLTQKTSDKTTTLKADVSMDLNNHKAERRALATRIDLRIQEIHHKLTVELSGIKTRLESLKMEATQRAIWVAVIAFGAVLISSEATLLQK
;
A
#
# COMPACT_ATOMS: atom_id res chain seq x y z
N MET A 1 -72.10 31.43 -32.88
CA MET A 1 -72.75 32.75 -33.06
C MET A 1 -71.98 33.81 -32.28
N LYS A 2 -71.25 34.69 -32.97
CA LYS A 2 -70.52 35.83 -32.37
C LYS A 2 -71.56 36.90 -32.02
N ARG A 3 -71.82 37.15 -30.74
CA ARG A 3 -72.72 38.25 -30.33
C ARG A 3 -72.08 39.59 -30.75
N PRO A 4 -72.82 40.52 -31.37
CA PRO A 4 -72.28 41.84 -31.69
C PRO A 4 -71.86 42.56 -30.41
N ALA A 5 -70.71 43.23 -30.45
CA ALA A 5 -70.10 43.86 -29.25
C ALA A 5 -70.86 45.09 -28.76
N ILE A 6 -71.69 45.69 -29.62
CA ILE A 6 -72.61 46.79 -29.32
C ILE A 6 -73.96 46.43 -29.95
N ASP A 7 -75.03 46.84 -29.28
CA ASP A 7 -76.35 46.89 -29.89
C ASP A 7 -76.40 48.04 -30.91
N THR A 8 -76.14 47.71 -32.17
CA THR A 8 -76.10 48.67 -33.29
C THR A 8 -77.43 49.38 -33.47
N PHE A 9 -78.56 48.74 -33.13
CA PHE A 9 -79.88 49.32 -33.28
C PHE A 9 -80.14 50.38 -32.21
N ALA A 10 -79.85 50.06 -30.95
CA ALA A 10 -79.96 51.01 -29.84
C ALA A 10 -79.02 52.22 -30.04
N PHE A 11 -77.79 51.99 -30.51
CA PHE A 11 -76.80 53.03 -30.76
C PHE A 11 -77.20 53.99 -31.90
N VAL A 12 -77.67 53.46 -33.03
CA VAL A 12 -78.15 54.29 -34.16
C VAL A 12 -79.41 55.07 -33.80
N SER A 13 -80.30 54.46 -33.00
CA SER A 13 -81.54 55.12 -32.56
C SER A 13 -81.25 56.28 -31.60
N ALA A 14 -80.35 56.09 -30.64
CA ALA A 14 -79.92 57.15 -29.72
C ALA A 14 -79.22 58.32 -30.43
N LEU A 15 -78.38 58.04 -31.45
CA LEU A 15 -77.73 59.07 -32.26
C LEU A 15 -78.72 59.86 -33.13
N THR A 16 -79.77 59.21 -33.63
CA THR A 16 -80.78 59.89 -34.46
C THR A 16 -81.74 60.73 -33.61
N SER A 17 -81.95 60.38 -32.33
CA SER A 17 -82.85 61.09 -31.41
C SER A 17 -82.23 62.28 -30.68
N THR A 18 -80.90 62.28 -30.46
CA THR A 18 -80.24 63.24 -29.57
C THR A 18 -79.35 64.24 -30.31
N SER A 19 -78.92 63.92 -31.53
CA SER A 19 -78.10 64.78 -32.38
C SER A 19 -78.69 64.85 -33.78
N SER A 20 -78.51 65.98 -34.47
CA SER A 20 -79.02 66.23 -35.84
C SER A 20 -78.26 65.46 -36.93
N VAL A 21 -77.91 64.20 -36.65
CA VAL A 21 -77.08 63.34 -37.48
C VAL A 21 -77.98 62.49 -38.36
N THR A 22 -77.74 62.51 -39.68
CA THR A 22 -78.53 61.74 -40.64
C THR A 22 -78.34 60.24 -40.40
N ARG A 23 -79.38 59.43 -40.62
CA ARG A 23 -79.35 57.97 -40.39
C ARG A 23 -78.15 57.27 -41.05
N GLY A 24 -77.73 57.72 -42.24
CA GLY A 24 -76.53 57.20 -42.92
C GLY A 24 -75.22 57.49 -42.17
N GLN A 25 -75.09 58.67 -41.57
CA GLN A 25 -73.93 59.05 -40.75
C GLN A 25 -73.92 58.31 -39.41
N ALA A 26 -75.10 58.11 -38.79
CA ALA A 26 -75.23 57.32 -37.56
C ALA A 26 -74.83 55.84 -37.77
N VAL A 27 -75.22 55.24 -38.90
CA VAL A 27 -74.81 53.88 -39.28
C VAL A 27 -73.30 53.80 -39.57
N ALA A 28 -72.74 54.81 -40.25
CA ALA A 28 -71.30 54.86 -40.50
C ALA A 28 -70.48 54.96 -39.21
N LEU A 29 -70.91 55.79 -38.24
CA LEU A 29 -70.30 55.89 -36.92
C LEU A 29 -70.43 54.58 -36.12
N ALA A 30 -71.60 53.95 -36.16
CA ALA A 30 -71.82 52.67 -35.49
C ALA A 30 -70.86 51.58 -36.02
N ASN A 31 -70.70 51.50 -37.34
CA ASN A 31 -69.76 50.58 -37.99
C ASN A 31 -68.30 50.91 -37.66
N ALA A 32 -67.94 52.19 -37.60
CA ALA A 32 -66.58 52.62 -37.23
C ALA A 32 -66.25 52.23 -35.79
N VAL A 33 -67.15 52.49 -34.82
CA VAL A 33 -67.00 52.10 -33.41
C VAL A 33 -66.94 50.59 -33.27
N GLN A 34 -67.82 49.86 -33.97
CA GLN A 34 -67.83 48.39 -33.95
C GLN A 34 -66.54 47.80 -34.54
N THR A 35 -65.95 48.45 -35.55
CA THR A 35 -64.66 48.05 -36.11
C THR A 35 -63.51 48.37 -35.16
N MET A 36 -63.50 49.55 -34.54
CA MET A 36 -62.50 49.93 -33.53
C MET A 36 -62.53 49.01 -32.31
N LEU A 37 -63.70 48.64 -31.81
CA LEU A 37 -63.84 47.69 -30.70
C LEU A 37 -63.36 46.28 -31.08
N GLN A 38 -63.64 45.83 -32.30
CA GLN A 38 -63.12 44.56 -32.79
C GLN A 38 -61.59 44.58 -32.92
N ASN A 39 -61.02 45.67 -33.44
CA ASN A 39 -59.58 45.86 -33.55
C ASN A 39 -58.89 45.98 -32.18
N SER A 40 -59.52 46.68 -31.23
CA SER A 40 -59.03 46.78 -29.86
C SER A 40 -59.09 45.43 -29.15
N ARG A 41 -60.18 44.68 -29.32
CA ARG A 41 -60.32 43.32 -28.77
C ARG A 41 -59.31 42.35 -29.37
N ALA A 42 -59.10 42.40 -30.69
CA ALA A 42 -58.08 41.59 -31.35
C ALA A 42 -56.65 41.96 -30.88
N ASN A 43 -56.37 43.24 -30.64
CA ASN A 43 -55.11 43.70 -30.05
C ASN A 43 -54.94 43.30 -28.58
N LEU A 44 -56.02 43.26 -27.80
CA LEU A 44 -55.99 42.78 -26.42
C LEU A 44 -55.79 41.26 -26.38
N ASP A 45 -56.49 40.51 -27.23
CA ASP A 45 -56.34 39.06 -27.35
C ASP A 45 -54.93 38.65 -27.82
N SER A 46 -54.22 39.50 -28.57
CA SER A 46 -52.83 39.26 -28.99
C SER A 46 -51.78 39.63 -27.94
N ARG A 47 -52.15 40.45 -26.94
CA ARG A 47 -51.25 40.94 -25.87
C ARG A 47 -51.50 40.26 -24.52
N ILE A 48 -52.70 39.72 -24.30
CA ILE A 48 -53.05 39.01 -23.08
C ILE A 48 -52.58 37.56 -23.22
N LEU A 49 -51.60 37.17 -22.40
CA LEU A 49 -51.33 35.75 -22.20
C LEU A 49 -52.58 35.09 -21.64
N ARG A 50 -53.02 34.01 -22.28
CA ARG A 50 -54.12 33.22 -21.75
C ARG A 50 -53.64 32.62 -20.43
N LYS A 51 -54.52 32.61 -19.44
CA LYS A 51 -54.27 31.96 -18.15
C LYS A 51 -53.75 30.52 -18.32
N SER A 52 -54.28 29.80 -19.32
CA SER A 52 -53.84 28.45 -19.69
C SER A 52 -52.37 28.36 -20.11
N ASP A 53 -51.85 29.38 -20.82
CA ASP A 53 -50.48 29.35 -21.34
C ASP A 53 -49.47 29.57 -20.20
N VAL A 54 -49.82 30.45 -19.25
CA VAL A 54 -49.05 30.66 -18.01
C VAL A 54 -49.06 29.42 -17.12
N GLU A 55 -50.23 28.81 -16.92
CA GLU A 55 -50.37 27.58 -16.12
C GLU A 55 -49.61 26.40 -16.75
N ASN A 56 -49.65 26.24 -18.07
CA ASN A 56 -48.87 25.23 -18.78
C ASN A 56 -47.36 25.45 -18.67
N ALA A 57 -46.89 26.70 -18.81
CA ALA A 57 -45.48 27.03 -18.66
C ALA A 57 -44.99 26.74 -17.23
N ALA A 58 -45.78 27.11 -16.22
CA ALA A 58 -45.48 26.81 -14.82
C ALA A 58 -45.46 25.29 -14.55
N TYR A 59 -46.43 24.55 -15.07
CA TYR A 59 -46.46 23.08 -14.98
C TYR A 59 -45.23 22.44 -15.65
N PHE A 60 -44.87 22.89 -16.84
CA PHE A 60 -43.68 22.39 -17.55
C PHE A 60 -42.40 22.66 -16.76
N ALA A 61 -42.23 23.88 -16.23
CA ALA A 61 -41.09 24.23 -15.39
C ALA A 61 -41.02 23.37 -14.12
N GLN A 62 -42.16 23.16 -13.46
CA GLN A 62 -42.23 22.30 -12.28
C GLN A 62 -41.84 20.85 -12.62
N LYS A 63 -42.39 20.29 -13.70
CA LYS A 63 -42.07 18.95 -14.18
C LYS A 63 -40.58 18.80 -14.50
N MET A 64 -39.98 19.77 -15.20
CA MET A 64 -38.57 19.76 -15.52
C MET A 64 -37.70 19.84 -14.25
N SER A 65 -38.10 20.66 -13.28
CA SER A 65 -37.40 20.72 -11.98
C SER A 65 -37.46 19.40 -11.20
N HIS A 66 -38.59 18.69 -11.26
CA HIS A 66 -38.71 17.37 -10.66
C HIS A 66 -37.89 16.33 -11.43
N GLY A 67 -37.86 16.41 -12.77
CA GLY A 67 -37.02 15.56 -13.61
C GLY A 67 -35.53 15.70 -13.26
N LEU A 68 -35.03 16.94 -13.20
CA LEU A 68 -33.65 17.24 -12.83
C LEU A 68 -33.30 16.77 -11.42
N ARG A 69 -34.20 16.96 -10.44
CA ARG A 69 -34.00 16.45 -9.08
C ARG A 69 -33.91 14.93 -9.06
N ASN A 70 -34.81 14.24 -9.77
CA ASN A 70 -34.81 12.79 -9.85
C ASN A 70 -33.55 12.26 -10.54
N GLU A 71 -33.12 12.90 -11.62
CA GLU A 71 -31.87 12.55 -12.32
C GLU A 71 -30.66 12.75 -11.40
N LEU A 72 -30.58 13.88 -10.69
CA LEU A 72 -29.54 14.14 -9.69
C LEU A 72 -29.53 13.08 -8.58
N ASP A 73 -30.70 12.69 -8.07
CA ASP A 73 -30.80 11.66 -7.04
C ASP A 73 -30.34 10.29 -7.55
N VAL A 74 -30.66 9.95 -8.80
CA VAL A 74 -30.16 8.72 -9.44
C VAL A 74 -28.64 8.76 -9.61
N LEU A 75 -28.09 9.88 -10.10
CA LEU A 75 -26.65 10.07 -10.24
C LEU A 75 -25.94 9.94 -8.90
N ARG A 76 -26.42 10.61 -7.84
CA ARG A 76 -25.86 10.52 -6.49
C ARG A 76 -25.89 9.10 -5.93
N ARG A 77 -26.98 8.36 -6.17
CA ARG A 77 -27.08 6.96 -5.74
C ARG A 77 -26.08 6.07 -6.48
N ASN A 78 -25.92 6.27 -7.78
CA ASN A 78 -24.97 5.52 -8.60
C ASN A 78 -23.53 5.81 -8.14
N GLU A 79 -23.16 7.09 -8.04
CA GLU A 79 -21.85 7.53 -7.57
C GLU A 79 -21.54 6.99 -6.16
N SER A 80 -22.51 7.06 -5.24
CA SER A 80 -22.34 6.48 -3.91
C SER A 80 -22.11 4.97 -3.94
N SER A 81 -22.79 4.24 -4.84
CA SER A 81 -22.58 2.80 -5.02
C SER A 81 -21.21 2.48 -5.61
N LEU A 82 -20.73 3.27 -6.56
CA LEU A 82 -19.39 3.14 -7.15
C LEU A 82 -18.32 3.42 -6.09
N MET A 83 -18.44 4.53 -5.35
CA MET A 83 -17.52 4.86 -4.26
C MET A 83 -17.45 3.76 -3.20
N ARG A 84 -18.59 3.15 -2.82
CA ARG A 84 -18.59 2.00 -1.89
C ARG A 84 -17.83 0.81 -2.45
N THR A 85 -18.01 0.52 -3.73
CA THR A 85 -17.30 -0.58 -4.40
C THR A 85 -15.79 -0.33 -4.44
N ASP A 86 -15.38 0.92 -4.72
CA ASP A 86 -13.97 1.31 -4.72
C ASP A 86 -13.36 1.23 -3.32
N ILE A 87 -14.09 1.70 -2.30
CA ILE A 87 -13.67 1.57 -0.89
C ILE A 87 -13.47 0.10 -0.52
N ASP A 88 -14.42 -0.77 -0.84
CA ASP A 88 -14.32 -2.20 -0.55
C ASP A 88 -13.13 -2.85 -1.29
N SER A 89 -12.87 -2.45 -2.54
CA SER A 89 -11.73 -2.92 -3.33
C SER A 89 -10.39 -2.47 -2.73
N ILE A 90 -10.29 -1.21 -2.33
CA ILE A 90 -9.11 -0.64 -1.67
C ILE A 90 -8.88 -1.32 -0.32
N SER A 91 -9.94 -1.54 0.47
CA SER A 91 -9.84 -2.25 1.76
C SER A 91 -9.28 -3.65 1.59
N ARG A 92 -9.78 -4.42 0.62
CA ARG A 92 -9.25 -5.77 0.32
C ARG A 92 -7.78 -5.75 -0.10
N SER A 93 -7.40 -4.74 -0.88
CA SER A 93 -6.01 -4.56 -1.31
C SER A 93 -5.09 -4.21 -0.13
N LEU A 94 -5.58 -3.38 0.81
CA LEU A 94 -4.88 -3.04 2.04
C LEU A 94 -4.71 -4.24 2.96
N ASP A 95 -5.76 -5.06 3.13
CA ASP A 95 -5.72 -6.27 3.94
C ASP A 95 -4.70 -7.27 3.36
N SER A 96 -4.73 -7.48 2.04
CA SER A 96 -3.77 -8.34 1.35
C SER A 96 -2.32 -7.85 1.50
N LEU A 97 -2.10 -6.54 1.38
CA LEU A 97 -0.76 -5.95 1.56
C LEU A 97 -0.27 -6.08 2.99
N THR A 98 -1.16 -5.91 3.97
CA THR A 98 -0.87 -6.08 5.40
C THR A 98 -0.48 -7.52 5.72
N GLN A 99 -1.26 -8.49 5.23
CA GLN A 99 -0.96 -9.92 5.36
C GLN A 99 0.41 -10.24 4.76
N LYS A 100 0.65 -9.83 3.51
CA LYS A 100 1.92 -10.08 2.81
C LYS A 100 3.12 -9.46 3.52
N THR A 101 2.94 -8.30 4.14
CA THR A 101 4.00 -7.63 4.91
C THR A 101 4.27 -8.39 6.21
N SER A 102 3.21 -8.81 6.92
CA SER A 102 3.34 -9.63 8.14
C SER A 102 4.03 -10.97 7.86
N ASP A 103 3.64 -11.64 6.79
CA ASP A 103 4.25 -12.90 6.34
C ASP A 103 5.74 -12.69 6.03
N LYS A 104 6.09 -11.64 5.25
CA LYS A 104 7.49 -11.31 4.94
C LYS A 104 8.31 -10.98 6.18
N THR A 105 7.77 -10.21 7.13
CA THR A 105 8.45 -9.92 8.40
C THR A 105 8.68 -11.20 9.20
N THR A 106 7.73 -12.12 9.19
CA THR A 106 7.81 -13.40 9.92
C THR A 106 8.87 -14.32 9.28
N THR A 107 8.86 -14.44 7.96
CA THR A 107 9.90 -15.18 7.21
C THR A 107 11.28 -14.57 7.44
N LEU A 108 11.43 -13.25 7.33
CA LEU A 108 12.72 -12.58 7.56
C LEU A 108 13.23 -12.81 8.99
N LYS A 109 12.35 -12.78 9.99
CA LYS A 109 12.71 -13.07 11.38
C LYS A 109 13.18 -14.52 11.54
N ALA A 110 12.54 -15.48 10.87
CA ALA A 110 12.95 -16.87 10.87
C ALA A 110 14.31 -17.04 10.19
N ASP A 111 14.52 -16.42 9.04
CA ASP A 111 15.78 -16.46 8.29
C ASP A 111 16.95 -15.90 9.12
N VAL A 112 16.78 -14.72 9.73
CA VAL A 112 17.80 -14.12 10.61
C VAL A 112 18.07 -15.02 11.83
N SER A 113 17.04 -15.62 12.41
CA SER A 113 17.22 -16.53 13.55
C SER A 113 17.98 -17.80 13.15
N MET A 114 17.70 -18.34 11.96
CA MET A 114 18.39 -19.49 11.39
C MET A 114 19.86 -19.15 11.10
N ASP A 115 20.13 -18.01 10.47
CA ASP A 115 21.47 -17.55 10.14
C ASP A 115 22.31 -17.31 11.41
N LEU A 116 21.74 -16.66 12.43
CA LEU A 116 22.38 -16.50 13.73
C LEU A 116 22.68 -17.86 14.38
N ASN A 117 21.79 -18.84 14.25
CA ASN A 117 22.03 -20.17 14.79
C ASN A 117 23.14 -20.89 14.02
N ASN A 118 23.17 -20.79 12.69
CA ASN A 118 24.23 -21.33 11.86
C ASN A 118 25.58 -20.70 12.21
N HIS A 119 25.66 -19.37 12.31
CA HIS A 119 26.88 -18.68 12.73
C HIS A 119 27.34 -19.04 14.16
N LYS A 120 26.41 -19.29 15.09
CA LYS A 120 26.77 -19.81 16.42
C LYS A 120 27.32 -21.23 16.34
N ALA A 121 26.73 -22.09 15.51
CA ALA A 121 27.19 -23.46 15.29
C ALA A 121 28.59 -23.48 14.64
N GLU A 122 28.80 -22.69 13.58
CA GLU A 122 30.09 -22.51 12.93
C GLU A 122 31.15 -22.02 13.93
N ARG A 123 30.84 -21.00 14.73
CA ARG A 123 31.78 -20.53 15.77
C ARG A 123 32.13 -21.60 16.78
N ARG A 124 31.17 -22.42 17.23
CA ARG A 124 31.44 -23.55 18.14
C ARG A 124 32.30 -24.62 17.47
N ALA A 125 32.02 -24.94 16.22
CA ALA A 125 32.81 -25.89 15.45
C ALA A 125 34.26 -25.41 15.26
N LEU A 126 34.45 -24.11 14.96
CA LEU A 126 35.77 -23.49 14.88
C LEU A 126 36.49 -23.52 16.23
N ALA A 127 35.82 -23.15 17.32
CA ALA A 127 36.40 -23.21 18.66
C ALA A 127 36.82 -24.64 19.04
N THR A 128 35.98 -25.63 18.76
CA THR A 128 36.29 -27.05 18.99
C THR A 128 37.49 -27.49 18.15
N ARG A 129 37.57 -27.08 16.87
CA ARG A 129 38.71 -27.38 16.00
C ARG A 129 40.01 -26.77 16.53
N ILE A 130 39.96 -25.53 17.03
CA ILE A 130 41.11 -24.86 17.65
C ILE A 130 41.55 -25.63 18.90
N ASP A 131 40.62 -26.01 19.77
CA ASP A 131 40.93 -26.77 20.99
C ASP A 131 41.59 -28.12 20.68
N LEU A 132 41.03 -28.88 19.73
CA LEU A 132 41.63 -30.13 19.25
C LEU A 132 43.03 -29.91 18.70
N ARG A 133 43.26 -28.82 17.96
CA ARG A 133 44.59 -28.51 17.42
C ARG A 133 45.59 -28.17 18.53
N ILE A 134 45.15 -27.45 19.56
CA ILE A 134 45.96 -27.19 20.75
C ILE A 134 46.34 -28.50 21.44
N GLN A 135 45.38 -29.40 21.65
CA GLN A 135 45.61 -30.71 22.25
C GLN A 135 46.58 -31.57 21.43
N GLU A 136 46.43 -31.59 20.10
CA GLU A 136 47.34 -32.30 19.19
C GLU A 136 48.78 -31.77 19.31
N ILE A 137 48.95 -30.45 19.32
CA ILE A 137 50.27 -29.80 19.48
C ILE A 137 50.84 -30.12 20.86
N HIS A 138 50.03 -30.03 21.92
CA HIS A 138 50.45 -30.37 23.27
C HIS A 138 50.90 -31.84 23.38
N HIS A 139 50.16 -32.75 22.77
CA HIS A 139 50.52 -34.17 22.71
C HIS A 139 51.85 -34.38 21.97
N LYS A 140 52.02 -33.78 20.80
CA LYS A 140 53.28 -33.82 20.04
C LYS A 140 54.46 -33.31 20.86
N LEU A 141 54.31 -32.16 21.51
CA LEU A 141 55.35 -31.61 22.41
C LEU A 141 55.68 -32.55 23.56
N THR A 142 54.66 -33.19 24.15
CA THR A 142 54.85 -34.14 25.26
C THR A 142 55.62 -35.39 24.80
N VAL A 143 55.31 -35.92 23.62
CA VAL A 143 56.01 -37.08 23.03
C VAL A 143 57.46 -36.71 22.70
N GLU A 144 57.69 -35.58 22.03
CA GLU A 144 59.03 -35.09 21.71
C GLU A 144 59.87 -34.87 22.99
N LEU A 145 59.29 -34.23 24.00
CA LEU A 145 59.96 -34.02 25.29
C LEU A 145 60.31 -35.35 25.98
N SER A 146 59.43 -36.33 25.92
CA SER A 146 59.69 -37.67 26.47
C SER A 146 60.81 -38.36 25.71
N GLY A 147 60.82 -38.27 24.37
CA GLY A 147 61.90 -38.78 23.53
C GLY A 147 63.25 -38.15 23.86
N ILE A 148 63.28 -36.83 24.10
CA ILE A 148 64.50 -36.12 24.55
C ILE A 148 64.96 -36.62 25.92
N LYS A 149 64.05 -36.80 26.88
CA LYS A 149 64.39 -37.35 28.21
C LYS A 149 64.96 -38.76 28.13
N THR A 150 64.34 -39.64 27.35
CA THR A 150 64.84 -41.01 27.15
C THR A 150 66.24 -41.01 26.49
N ARG A 151 66.46 -40.16 25.48
CA ARG A 151 67.80 -39.99 24.88
C ARG A 151 68.82 -39.47 25.88
N LEU A 152 68.43 -38.56 26.77
CA LEU A 152 69.30 -38.06 27.83
C LEU A 152 69.65 -39.17 28.83
N GLU A 153 68.68 -39.98 29.23
CA GLU A 153 68.89 -41.12 30.12
C GLU A 153 69.78 -42.19 29.49
N SER A 154 69.59 -42.49 28.19
CA SER A 154 70.46 -43.42 27.48
C SER A 154 71.90 -42.91 27.41
N LEU A 155 72.11 -41.62 27.15
CA LEU A 155 73.44 -41.00 27.17
C LEU A 155 74.09 -41.04 28.56
N LYS A 156 73.32 -40.77 29.62
CA LYS A 156 73.79 -40.92 31.01
C LYS A 156 74.19 -42.36 31.30
N MET A 157 73.34 -43.32 30.93
CA MET A 157 73.60 -44.75 31.14
C MET A 157 74.86 -45.18 30.38
N GLU A 158 75.00 -44.79 29.13
CA GLU A 158 76.18 -45.07 28.32
C GLU A 158 77.44 -44.45 28.93
N ALA A 159 77.38 -43.20 29.39
CA ALA A 159 78.49 -42.55 30.09
C ALA A 159 78.89 -43.31 31.37
N THR A 160 77.91 -43.76 32.18
CA THR A 160 78.18 -44.55 33.38
C THR A 160 78.79 -45.91 33.05
N GLN A 161 78.32 -46.59 32.01
CA GLN A 161 78.90 -47.86 31.55
C GLN A 161 80.34 -47.67 31.07
N ARG A 162 80.60 -46.64 30.27
CA ARG A 162 81.96 -46.28 29.84
C ARG A 162 82.88 -46.02 31.05
N ALA A 163 82.40 -45.29 32.05
CA ALA A 163 83.15 -45.05 33.29
C ALA A 163 83.45 -46.35 34.05
N ILE A 164 82.47 -47.27 34.16
CA ILE A 164 82.66 -48.59 34.78
C ILE A 164 83.71 -49.41 34.01
N TRP A 165 83.62 -49.49 32.68
CA TRP A 165 84.60 -50.23 31.87
C TRP A 165 86.02 -49.68 32.04
N VAL A 166 86.18 -48.34 32.06
CA VAL A 166 87.48 -47.71 32.31
C VAL A 166 88.00 -48.08 33.70
N ALA A 167 87.16 -48.06 34.73
CA ALA A 167 87.56 -48.44 36.09
C ALA A 167 87.96 -49.93 36.19
N VAL A 168 87.21 -50.83 35.54
CA VAL A 168 87.52 -52.27 35.51
C VAL A 168 88.84 -52.55 34.78
N ILE A 169 89.06 -51.91 33.63
CA ILE A 169 90.31 -52.04 32.86
C ILE A 169 91.49 -51.51 33.69
N ALA A 170 91.35 -50.35 34.33
CA ALA A 170 92.37 -49.78 35.19
C ALA A 170 92.71 -50.72 36.37
N PHE A 171 91.69 -51.26 37.04
CA PHE A 171 91.88 -52.20 38.14
C PHE A 171 92.55 -53.52 37.70
N GLY A 172 92.12 -54.08 36.56
CA GLY A 172 92.74 -55.27 35.98
C GLY A 172 94.20 -55.05 35.60
N ALA A 173 94.54 -53.89 35.03
CA ALA A 173 95.92 -53.53 34.72
C ALA A 173 96.81 -53.44 35.99
N VAL A 174 96.25 -52.96 37.11
CA VAL A 174 96.94 -52.93 38.41
C VAL A 174 97.16 -54.34 38.98
N LEU A 175 96.18 -55.24 38.84
CA LEU A 175 96.35 -56.62 39.31
C LEU A 175 97.41 -57.38 38.50
N ILE A 176 97.40 -57.26 37.18
CA ILE A 176 98.38 -57.91 36.31
C ILE A 176 99.79 -57.37 36.60
N SER A 177 99.94 -56.06 36.79
CA SER A 177 101.24 -55.48 37.15
C SER A 177 101.73 -55.96 38.52
N SER A 178 100.83 -56.09 39.50
CA SER A 178 101.14 -56.65 40.83
C SER A 178 101.58 -58.12 40.77
N GLU A 179 100.93 -58.97 39.96
CA GLU A 179 101.38 -60.37 39.80
C GLU A 179 102.72 -60.46 39.06
N ALA A 180 102.93 -59.63 38.03
CA ALA A 180 104.21 -59.54 37.34
C ALA A 180 105.34 -59.07 38.28
N THR A 181 105.03 -58.27 39.31
CA THR A 181 106.02 -57.87 40.33
C THR A 181 106.34 -59.00 41.33
N LEU A 182 105.43 -59.97 41.52
CA LEU A 182 105.65 -61.13 42.40
C LEU A 182 106.43 -62.26 41.71
N LEU A 183 106.37 -62.38 40.37
CA LEU A 183 107.11 -63.37 39.58
C LEU A 183 108.56 -62.95 39.24
N GLN A 184 108.97 -61.72 39.58
CA GLN A 184 110.35 -61.22 39.43
C GLN A 184 111.14 -61.17 40.76
N LYS A 185 110.57 -61.66 41.88
CA LYS A 185 111.27 -61.87 43.15
C LYS A 185 111.59 -63.35 43.34
#